data_AF-A0A7K3XL39-F1
#
_entry.id   AF-A0A7K3XL39-F1
#
_cell.length_a   1.000
_cell.length_b   1.000
_cell.length_c   1.000
_cell.angle_alpha   90.00
_cell.angle_beta   90.00
_cell.angle_gamma   90.00
#
_symmetry.space_group_name_H-M   'P 1'
#
loop_
_entity.id
_entity.type
_entity.pdbx_description
1 polymer ?
#
loop_
_entity_poly.entity_id
_entity_poly.type
_entity_poly.pdbx_seq_one_letter_code
_entity_poly.pdbx_strand_id
1 'polypeptide(L)'
;MKKTGLILLSFFLLIHLGFSQKTTQGELNSNNFQNPPQSSKVHTWWHWVQGSISKDGITKDLESMKAQGIAEATILNIGLIADKDKPLKPSGLIGPIRLLKFSK
;
A
#
# COMPACT_ATOMS: atom_id res chain seq x y z
N MET A 1 8.91 -56.53 26.51
CA MET A 1 7.99 -56.34 25.36
C MET A 1 6.82 -55.40 25.65
N LYS A 2 6.15 -55.46 26.82
CA LYS A 2 5.00 -54.59 27.13
C LYS A 2 5.35 -53.10 27.35
N LYS A 3 6.51 -52.79 27.94
CA LYS A 3 6.94 -51.41 28.27
C LYS A 3 7.44 -50.61 27.06
N THR A 4 8.10 -51.29 26.10
CA THR A 4 8.59 -50.68 24.86
C THR A 4 7.44 -50.21 23.96
N GLY A 5 6.33 -50.96 23.92
CA GLY A 5 5.12 -50.54 23.21
C GLY A 5 4.47 -49.30 23.83
N LEU A 6 4.49 -49.16 25.16
CA LEU A 6 3.92 -48.01 25.86
C LEU A 6 4.72 -46.71 25.63
N ILE A 7 6.05 -46.82 25.53
CA ILE A 7 6.93 -45.68 25.21
C ILE A 7 6.71 -45.20 23.77
N LEU A 8 6.58 -46.14 22.81
CA LEU A 8 6.28 -45.79 21.42
C LEU A 8 4.89 -45.16 21.28
N LEU A 9 3.89 -45.64 22.01
CA LEU A 9 2.55 -45.05 22.04
C LEU A 9 2.55 -43.64 22.65
N SER A 10 3.33 -43.43 23.72
CA SER A 10 3.54 -42.12 24.34
C SER A 10 4.20 -41.13 23.39
N PHE A 11 5.23 -41.56 22.64
CA PHE A 11 5.87 -40.73 21.62
C PHE A 11 4.90 -40.38 20.48
N PHE A 12 4.07 -41.34 20.06
CA PHE A 12 3.06 -41.12 19.03
C PHE A 12 1.98 -40.12 19.46
N LEU A 13 1.52 -40.21 20.72
CA LEU A 13 0.59 -39.25 21.32
C LEU A 13 1.20 -37.85 21.45
N LEU A 14 2.47 -37.74 21.83
CA LEU A 14 3.18 -36.46 21.95
C LEU A 14 3.37 -35.77 20.58
N ILE A 15 3.57 -36.54 19.51
CA ILE A 15 3.69 -35.99 18.14
C ILE A 15 2.33 -35.45 17.65
N HIS A 16 1.21 -36.10 17.97
CA HIS A 16 -0.12 -35.64 17.56
C HIS A 16 -0.61 -34.39 18.29
N LEU A 17 -0.19 -34.14 19.54
CA LEU A 17 -0.55 -32.91 20.25
C LEU A 17 0.19 -31.66 19.74
N GLY A 18 1.31 -31.82 19.02
CA GLY A 18 2.15 -30.69 18.57
C GLY A 18 1.70 -29.99 17.28
N PHE A 19 0.75 -30.56 16.53
CA PHE A 19 0.33 -30.06 15.21
C PHE A 19 -1.14 -29.59 15.22
N SER A 20 -1.40 -28.46 15.87
CA SER A 20 -2.60 -27.64 15.62
C SER A 20 -2.17 -26.27 15.14
N GLN A 21 -1.83 -26.17 13.86
CA GLN A 21 -1.81 -24.87 13.17
C GLN A 21 -3.26 -24.47 12.94
N LYS A 22 -3.76 -23.54 13.76
CA LYS A 22 -4.97 -22.80 13.41
C LYS A 22 -4.63 -22.00 12.16
N THR A 23 -4.98 -22.53 10.99
CA THR A 23 -4.88 -21.81 9.73
C THR A 23 -5.84 -20.64 9.86
N THR A 24 -5.31 -19.44 10.11
CA THR A 24 -6.05 -18.21 9.88
C THR A 24 -6.16 -18.06 8.37
N GLN A 25 -7.01 -18.89 7.76
CA GLN A 25 -7.46 -18.69 6.41
C GLN A 25 -8.27 -17.40 6.48
N GLY A 26 -7.72 -16.31 5.95
CA GLY A 26 -8.40 -15.03 5.94
C GLY A 26 -9.78 -15.25 5.33
N GLU A 27 -10.83 -15.16 6.14
CA GLU A 27 -12.18 -15.36 5.65
C GLU A 27 -12.44 -14.35 4.54
N LEU A 28 -12.75 -14.88 3.35
CA LEU A 28 -13.22 -14.06 2.23
C LEU A 28 -14.58 -13.50 2.63
N ASN A 29 -14.56 -12.31 3.22
CA ASN A 29 -15.76 -11.58 3.56
C ASN A 29 -16.36 -11.03 2.26
N SER A 30 -17.48 -11.64 1.83
CA SER A 30 -18.19 -11.26 0.60
C SER A 30 -18.57 -9.78 0.58
N ASN A 31 -18.90 -9.20 1.73
CA ASN A 31 -19.20 -7.78 1.83
C ASN A 31 -17.96 -6.90 1.60
N ASN A 32 -16.79 -7.28 2.15
CA ASN A 32 -15.54 -6.55 1.88
C ASN A 32 -15.06 -6.73 0.44
N PHE A 33 -15.39 -7.85 -0.21
CA PHE A 33 -15.08 -8.04 -1.62
C PHE A 33 -15.95 -7.15 -2.52
N GLN A 34 -17.24 -7.04 -2.23
CA GLN A 34 -18.15 -6.13 -2.94
C GLN A 34 -17.87 -4.66 -2.62
N ASN A 35 -17.50 -4.37 -1.37
CA ASN A 35 -17.24 -3.03 -0.84
C ASN A 35 -15.82 -2.98 -0.24
N PRO A 36 -14.77 -2.87 -1.08
CA PRO A 36 -13.39 -2.89 -0.62
C PRO A 36 -13.12 -1.84 0.45
N PRO A 37 -12.51 -2.21 1.59
CA PRO A 37 -12.15 -1.25 2.62
C PRO A 37 -11.09 -0.27 2.11
N GLN A 38 -10.98 0.90 2.76
CA GLN A 38 -10.06 1.96 2.36
C GLN A 38 -8.60 1.48 2.23
N SER A 39 -8.16 0.55 3.08
CA SER A 39 -6.81 -0.04 3.06
C SER A 39 -6.49 -0.86 1.81
N SER A 40 -7.50 -1.26 1.04
CA SER A 40 -7.35 -2.06 -0.18
C SER A 40 -7.46 -1.24 -1.46
N LYS A 41 -7.69 0.07 -1.36
CA LYS A 41 -7.81 0.94 -2.54
C LYS A 41 -6.44 1.21 -3.18
N VAL A 42 -6.47 1.51 -4.48
CA VAL A 42 -5.26 1.75 -5.27
C VAL A 42 -4.64 3.11 -4.93
N HIS A 43 -3.32 3.14 -4.82
CA HIS A 43 -2.51 4.34 -4.62
C HIS A 43 -1.66 4.60 -5.87
N THR A 44 -1.22 5.84 -6.09
CA THR A 44 -0.37 6.19 -7.25
C THR A 44 0.85 7.02 -6.86
N TRP A 45 1.87 6.98 -7.70
CA TRP A 45 2.94 7.97 -7.71
C TRP A 45 2.55 9.09 -8.66
N TRP A 46 2.74 10.34 -8.23
CA TRP A 46 2.45 11.52 -9.03
C TRP A 46 3.71 12.38 -9.15
N HIS A 47 4.37 12.24 -10.30
CA HIS A 47 5.62 12.93 -10.59
C HIS A 47 5.34 14.34 -11.08
N TRP A 48 5.77 15.33 -10.31
CA TRP A 48 5.76 16.73 -10.72
C TRP A 48 7.10 17.07 -11.36
N VAL A 49 7.08 17.40 -12.66
CA VAL A 49 8.31 17.50 -13.45
C VAL A 49 8.68 18.97 -13.70
N GLN A 50 9.91 19.34 -13.34
CA GLN A 50 10.55 20.63 -13.69
C GLN A 50 9.69 21.89 -13.39
N GLY A 51 8.90 21.88 -12.33
CA GLY A 51 8.08 23.04 -11.97
C GLY A 51 6.85 23.26 -12.88
N SER A 52 6.55 22.35 -13.81
CA SER A 52 5.37 22.38 -14.67
C SER A 52 4.12 21.99 -13.89
N ILE A 53 3.72 22.87 -12.97
CA ILE A 53 2.65 22.64 -11.99
C ILE A 53 1.77 23.88 -11.95
N SER A 54 0.45 23.68 -11.94
CA SER A 54 -0.53 24.76 -11.72
C SER A 54 -1.61 24.31 -10.74
N LYS A 55 -2.22 25.27 -10.02
CA LYS A 55 -3.34 24.96 -9.10
C LYS A 55 -4.52 24.34 -9.83
N ASP A 56 -4.87 24.87 -11.00
CA ASP A 56 -5.96 24.35 -11.84
C ASP A 56 -5.67 22.91 -12.30
N GLY A 57 -4.44 22.64 -12.75
CA GLY A 57 -4.01 21.28 -13.12
C GLY A 57 -4.05 20.31 -11.94
N ILE A 58 -3.58 20.74 -10.76
CA ILE A 58 -3.68 19.94 -9.53
C ILE A 58 -5.14 19.58 -9.25
N THR A 59 -6.06 20.54 -9.28
CA THR A 59 -7.49 20.26 -9.03
C THR A 59 -8.04 19.22 -9.99
N LYS A 60 -7.78 19.39 -11.30
CA LYS A 60 -8.25 18.46 -12.33
C LYS A 60 -7.67 17.05 -12.17
N ASP A 61 -6.38 16.95 -11.86
CA ASP A 61 -5.73 15.66 -11.62
C ASP A 61 -6.35 14.95 -10.42
N LEU A 62 -6.56 15.65 -9.30
CA LEU A 62 -7.15 15.06 -8.09
C LEU A 62 -8.62 14.67 -8.27
N GLU A 63 -9.41 15.47 -8.99
CA GLU A 63 -10.80 15.13 -9.35
C GLU A 63 -10.87 13.88 -10.22
N SER A 64 -9.99 13.80 -11.23
CA SER A 64 -9.87 12.62 -12.10
C SER A 64 -9.46 11.38 -11.30
N MET A 65 -8.45 11.49 -10.42
CA MET A 65 -8.03 10.41 -9.53
C MET A 65 -9.18 9.90 -8.66
N LYS A 66 -9.97 10.81 -8.06
CA LYS A 66 -11.15 10.43 -7.25
C LYS A 66 -12.22 9.74 -8.09
N ALA A 67 -12.49 10.23 -9.30
CA ALA A 67 -13.45 9.62 -10.23
C ALA A 67 -13.03 8.20 -10.67
N GLN A 68 -11.73 7.93 -10.80
CA GLN A 68 -11.18 6.61 -11.13
C GLN A 68 -10.98 5.70 -9.90
N GLY A 69 -11.28 6.16 -8.69
CA GLY A 69 -11.17 5.36 -7.47
C GLY A 69 -9.76 5.27 -6.87
N ILE A 70 -8.83 6.15 -7.26
CA ILE A 70 -7.51 6.27 -6.62
C ILE A 70 -7.67 6.91 -5.24
N ALA A 71 -7.10 6.30 -4.21
CA ALA A 71 -7.28 6.68 -2.81
C ALA A 71 -6.16 7.55 -2.24
N GLU A 72 -4.97 7.52 -2.84
CA GLU A 72 -3.81 8.24 -2.35
C GLU A 72 -2.84 8.53 -3.49
N ALA A 73 -2.18 9.69 -3.41
CA ALA A 73 -1.10 10.05 -4.30
C ALA A 73 0.15 10.42 -3.48
N THR A 74 1.25 9.72 -3.77
CA THR A 74 2.58 10.08 -3.28
C THR A 74 3.21 11.04 -4.28
N ILE A 75 3.49 12.27 -3.85
CA ILE A 75 4.06 13.29 -4.73
C ILE A 75 5.58 13.22 -4.72
N LEU A 76 6.17 13.20 -5.91
CA LEU A 76 7.61 13.31 -6.11
C LEU A 76 7.88 14.49 -7.02
N ASN A 77 8.65 15.47 -6.55
CA ASN A 77 9.15 16.54 -7.40
C ASN A 77 10.44 16.08 -8.08
N ILE A 78 10.39 15.91 -9.40
CA ILE A 78 11.53 15.47 -10.22
C ILE A 78 12.05 16.64 -11.04
N GLY A 79 13.23 17.13 -10.68
CA GLY A 79 14.05 17.99 -11.53
C GLY A 79 14.88 17.13 -12.48
N LEU A 80 14.33 16.74 -13.63
CA LEU A 80 15.11 16.05 -14.64
C LEU A 80 16.09 17.04 -15.26
N ILE A 81 17.36 16.94 -14.85
CA ILE A 81 18.51 17.72 -15.30
C ILE A 81 18.40 19.22 -14.95
N ALA A 82 19.24 19.67 -14.04
CA ALA A 82 19.55 21.09 -13.93
C ALA A 82 20.30 21.48 -15.21
N ASP A 83 19.57 22.01 -16.19
CA ASP A 83 20.20 22.85 -17.21
C ASP A 83 20.89 23.99 -16.44
N LYS A 84 22.23 24.04 -16.52
CA LYS A 84 23.04 25.05 -15.81
C LYS A 84 22.64 26.47 -16.21
N ASP A 85 22.05 26.61 -17.40
CA ASP A 85 21.66 27.88 -17.99
C ASP A 85 20.16 28.19 -17.82
N LYS A 86 19.36 27.22 -17.33
CA LYS A 86 17.96 27.40 -16.93
C LYS A 86 17.73 26.90 -15.51
N PRO A 87 17.93 27.76 -14.49
CA PRO A 87 17.61 27.39 -13.12
C PRO A 87 16.14 26.93 -13.04
N LEU A 88 15.91 25.81 -12.36
CA LEU A 88 14.57 25.30 -12.11
C LEU A 88 13.74 26.42 -11.48
N LYS A 89 12.62 26.78 -12.13
CA LYS A 89 11.73 27.79 -11.58
C LYS A 89 11.22 27.28 -10.23
N PRO A 90 11.43 28.02 -9.12
CA PRO A 90 10.87 27.61 -7.85
C PRO A 90 9.36 27.57 -8.01
N SER A 91 8.76 26.39 -7.89
CA SER A 91 7.31 26.24 -8.04
C SER A 91 6.54 26.97 -6.93
N GLY A 92 7.22 27.41 -5.86
CA GLY A 92 6.63 28.05 -4.69
C GLY A 92 5.68 27.15 -3.89
N LEU A 93 5.47 25.92 -4.36
CA LEU A 93 4.37 25.05 -3.91
C LEU A 93 4.86 23.81 -3.14
N ILE A 94 6.15 23.43 -3.19
CA ILE A 94 6.61 22.17 -2.59
C ILE A 94 8.02 22.25 -1.97
N GLY A 95 8.08 21.96 -0.65
CA GLY A 95 9.27 21.54 0.11
C GLY A 95 9.50 20.00 0.01
N PRO A 96 10.16 19.31 0.97
CA PRO A 96 10.42 17.88 0.84
C PRO A 96 9.14 17.04 0.68
N ILE A 97 9.28 15.85 0.09
CA ILE A 97 8.25 14.85 -0.28
C ILE A 97 7.01 14.91 0.64
N ARG A 98 5.81 15.04 0.05
CA ARG A 98 4.53 15.03 0.79
C ARG A 98 3.62 13.92 0.31
N LEU A 99 2.97 13.27 1.27
CA LEU A 99 1.91 12.30 1.05
C LEU A 99 0.55 13.02 1.04
N LEU A 100 -0.23 12.88 -0.04
CA LEU A 100 -1.61 13.37 -0.09
C LEU A 100 -2.57 12.19 0.01
N LYS A 101 -3.31 12.16 1.12
CA LYS A 101 -4.41 11.22 1.34
C LYS A 101 -5.73 11.89 0.97
N PHE A 102 -6.54 11.25 0.12
CA PHE A 102 -7.88 11.73 -0.16
C PHE A 102 -8.80 11.39 1.02
N SER A 103 -9.20 12.41 1.79
CA SER A 103 -10.25 12.27 2.79
C SER A 103 -11.59 11.96 2.12
N LYS A 104 -12.46 11.28 2.88
CA LYS A 104 -13.84 10.97 2.50
C LYS A 104 -14.62 12.25 2.19
#